data_AF-A0A8C3C4J8-F1
#
_entry.id   AF-A0A8C3C4J8-F1
#
_cell.length_a   1.000
_cell.length_b   1.000
_cell.length_c   1.000
_cell.angle_alpha   90.00
_cell.angle_beta   90.00
_cell.angle_gamma   90.00
#
_symmetry.space_group_name_H-M   'P 1'
#
loop_
_entity.id
_entity.type
_entity.pdbx_description
1 polymer ?
#
loop_
_entity_poly.entity_id
_entity_poly.type
_entity_poly.pdbx_seq_one_letter_code
_entity_poly.pdbx_strand_id
1 'polypeptide(L)'
;PVGVSPRRCLPPPPRDVVPDVRALCMEELGTWMCSFPASFLTDSHLKYLGWTLHDKQGEVRLRCVRALRGLYARQDTAAHMELFTGRFK
;
A
#
# COMPACT_ATOMS: atom_id res chain seq x y z
N PRO A 1 26.37 -4.40 15.92
CA PRO A 1 25.24 -5.29 16.27
C PRO A 1 24.05 -4.43 16.73
N VAL A 2 23.03 -4.14 15.92
CA VAL A 2 22.19 -5.05 15.15
C VAL A 2 21.68 -4.26 13.94
N GLY A 3 22.03 -4.69 12.73
CA GLY A 3 21.48 -4.11 11.50
C GLY A 3 20.06 -4.61 11.29
N VAL A 4 19.09 -3.70 11.35
CA VAL A 4 17.71 -4.01 10.99
C VAL A 4 17.67 -4.10 9.46
N SER A 5 17.82 -5.32 8.96
CA SER A 5 17.74 -5.62 7.53
C SER A 5 16.29 -5.42 7.05
N PRO A 6 16.03 -4.63 6.00
CA PRO A 6 14.67 -4.29 5.54
C PRO A 6 13.90 -5.46 4.92
N ARG A 7 14.47 -6.67 4.92
CA ARG A 7 13.90 -7.87 4.29
C ARG A 7 12.90 -8.64 5.16
N ARG A 8 12.35 -8.03 6.22
CA ARG A 8 11.44 -8.70 7.17
C ARG A 8 10.09 -7.97 7.39
N CYS A 9 9.74 -6.99 6.55
CA CYS A 9 8.58 -6.14 6.80
C CYS A 9 7.27 -6.57 6.14
N LEU A 10 7.25 -7.61 5.30
CA LEU A 10 5.97 -8.17 4.85
C LEU A 10 6.10 -9.69 4.72
N PRO A 11 5.48 -10.48 5.62
CA PRO A 11 5.21 -11.88 5.29
C PRO A 11 4.42 -11.94 3.97
N PRO A 12 4.45 -13.05 3.21
CA PRO A 12 3.43 -13.27 2.18
C PRO A 12 2.08 -12.97 2.84
N PRO A 13 1.18 -12.22 2.17
CA PRO A 13 -0.04 -11.77 2.81
C PRO A 13 -0.66 -13.00 3.46
N PRO A 14 -0.97 -12.94 4.77
CA PRO A 14 -1.74 -14.03 5.33
C PRO A 14 -2.92 -14.22 4.38
N ARG A 15 -3.41 -15.45 4.24
CA ARG A 15 -4.79 -15.60 3.78
C ARG A 15 -5.66 -15.04 4.90
N ASP A 16 -5.61 -13.73 5.12
CA ASP A 16 -6.37 -12.99 6.09
C ASP A 16 -7.79 -13.05 5.56
N VAL A 17 -8.50 -14.06 6.03
CA VAL A 17 -9.88 -14.31 5.64
C VAL A 17 -10.76 -13.16 6.14
N VAL A 18 -10.33 -12.48 7.20
CA VAL A 18 -11.06 -11.40 7.86
C VAL A 18 -10.88 -10.07 7.12
N PRO A 19 -11.96 -9.46 6.61
CA PRO A 19 -11.91 -8.19 5.88
C PRO A 19 -11.29 -7.04 6.68
N ASP A 20 -11.58 -6.96 7.98
CA ASP A 20 -11.14 -5.85 8.83
C ASP A 20 -9.62 -5.79 8.99
N VAL A 21 -8.97 -6.96 9.09
CA VAL A 21 -7.51 -7.05 9.16
C VAL A 21 -6.88 -6.57 7.85
N ARG A 22 -7.40 -7.03 6.70
CA ARG A 22 -6.92 -6.56 5.40
C ARG A 22 -7.09 -5.06 5.24
N ALA A 23 -8.24 -4.52 5.66
CA ALA A 23 -8.53 -3.08 5.62
C ALA A 23 -7.51 -2.28 6.45
N LEU A 24 -7.23 -2.72 7.68
CA LEU A 24 -6.24 -2.08 8.56
C LEU A 24 -4.83 -2.14 7.96
N CYS A 25 -4.43 -3.30 7.42
CA CYS A 25 -3.13 -3.43 6.75
C CYS A 25 -2.97 -2.47 5.57
N MET A 26 -4.03 -2.23 4.78
CA MET A 26 -3.98 -1.30 3.64
C MET A 26 -3.84 0.16 4.10
N GLU A 27 -4.50 0.51 5.20
CA GLU A 27 -4.42 1.84 5.79
C GLU A 27 -3.03 2.13 6.37
N GLU A 28 -2.46 1.19 7.13
CA GLU A 28 -1.11 1.34 7.68
C GLU A 28 -0.04 1.37 6.58
N LEU A 29 -0.17 0.53 5.55
CA LEU A 29 0.74 0.56 4.41
C LEU A 29 0.73 1.92 3.70
N GLY A 30 -0.45 2.49 3.47
CA GLY A 30 -0.57 3.85 2.90
C GLY A 30 0.08 4.91 3.78
N THR A 31 -0.08 4.80 5.10
CA THR A 31 0.53 5.72 6.08
C THR A 31 2.05 5.65 6.04
N TRP A 32 2.63 4.44 5.95
CA TRP A 32 4.08 4.26 5.82
C TRP A 32 4.63 4.73 4.49
N MET A 33 3.90 4.53 3.39
CA MET A 33 4.29 5.08 2.08
C MET A 33 4.35 6.62 2.08
N CYS A 34 3.41 7.28 2.76
CA CYS A 34 3.42 8.73 2.92
C CYS A 34 4.54 9.22 3.86
N SER A 35 4.81 8.48 4.93
CA SER A 35 5.77 8.90 5.97
C SER A 35 7.22 8.57 5.61
N PHE A 36 7.44 7.46 4.91
CA PHE A 36 8.76 6.90 4.59
C PHE A 36 8.83 6.43 3.12
N PRO A 37 8.59 7.31 2.13
CA PRO A 37 8.47 6.93 0.73
C PRO A 37 9.73 6.24 0.18
N ALA A 38 10.92 6.67 0.62
CA ALA A 38 12.19 6.06 0.21
C ALA A 38 12.33 4.56 0.55
N SER A 39 11.59 4.07 1.56
CA SER A 39 11.60 2.66 1.98
C SER A 39 10.33 1.91 1.58
N PHE A 40 9.18 2.59 1.54
CA PHE A 40 7.89 1.93 1.40
C PHE A 40 7.18 2.20 0.06
N LEU A 41 7.48 3.29 -0.65
CA LEU A 41 6.89 3.59 -1.94
C LEU A 41 7.59 2.79 -3.05
N THR A 42 7.40 1.47 -3.02
CA THR A 42 7.99 0.52 -3.97
C THR A 42 6.92 -0.08 -4.85
N ASP A 43 7.31 -0.52 -6.06
CA ASP A 43 6.42 -1.19 -7.01
C ASP A 43 5.72 -2.42 -6.40
N SER A 44 6.41 -3.20 -5.56
CA SER A 44 5.84 -4.36 -4.86
C SER A 44 4.68 -3.98 -3.93
N HIS A 45 4.84 -2.92 -3.15
CA HIS A 45 3.79 -2.47 -2.25
C HIS A 45 2.64 -1.78 -3.00
N LEU A 46 2.94 -1.03 -4.06
CA LEU A 46 1.93 -0.43 -4.94
C LEU A 46 1.10 -1.50 -5.65
N LYS A 47 1.71 -2.58 -6.14
CA LYS A 47 1.00 -3.75 -6.67
C LYS A 47 0.04 -4.34 -5.64
N TYR A 48 0.42 -4.37 -4.38
CA TYR A 48 -0.42 -4.90 -3.31
C TYR A 48 -1.67 -4.03 -3.09
N LEU A 49 -1.53 -2.70 -3.05
CA LEU A 49 -2.67 -1.78 -3.08
C LEU A 49 -3.53 -1.96 -4.34
N GLY A 50 -2.91 -2.06 -5.52
CA GLY A 50 -3.58 -2.22 -6.81
C GLY A 50 -4.42 -3.51 -6.90
N TRP A 51 -3.89 -4.65 -6.45
CA TRP A 51 -4.65 -5.89 -6.40
C TRP A 51 -5.79 -5.83 -5.36
N THR A 52 -5.55 -5.16 -4.24
CA THR A 52 -6.53 -5.06 -3.15
C THR A 52 -7.66 -4.06 -3.45
N LEU A 53 -7.50 -3.17 -4.43
CA LEU A 53 -8.61 -2.39 -5.01
C LEU A 53 -9.72 -3.28 -5.61
N HIS A 54 -9.41 -4.53 -5.97
CA HIS A 54 -10.38 -5.50 -6.47
C HIS A 54 -10.88 -6.46 -5.39
N ASP A 55 -10.69 -6.16 -4.10
CA ASP A 55 -11.21 -6.98 -3.01
C ASP A 55 -12.75 -7.08 -3.06
N LYS A 56 -13.30 -8.23 -2.68
CA LYS A 56 -14.76 -8.45 -2.62
C LYS A 56 -15.44 -7.49 -1.64
N GLN A 57 -14.73 -7.11 -0.58
CA GLN A 57 -15.27 -6.32 0.53
C GLN A 57 -15.09 -4.82 0.29
N GLY A 58 -16.19 -4.07 0.38
CA GLY A 58 -16.21 -2.64 0.09
C GLY A 58 -15.30 -1.82 1.01
N GLU A 59 -15.26 -2.15 2.31
CA GLU A 59 -14.44 -1.42 3.28
C GLU A 59 -12.95 -1.55 2.99
N VAL A 60 -12.50 -2.74 2.57
CA VAL A 60 -11.10 -2.97 2.17
C VAL A 60 -10.74 -2.08 0.98
N ARG A 61 -11.60 -2.05 -0.05
CA ARG A 61 -11.41 -1.17 -1.21
C ARG A 61 -11.37 0.31 -0.81
N LEU A 62 -12.24 0.73 0.11
CA LEU A 62 -12.29 2.09 0.61
C LEU A 62 -10.98 2.51 1.29
N ARG A 63 -10.37 1.62 2.09
CA ARG A 63 -9.05 1.89 2.71
C ARG A 63 -7.94 2.03 1.66
N CYS A 64 -7.92 1.18 0.64
CA CYS A 64 -6.99 1.34 -0.49
C CYS A 64 -7.14 2.70 -1.19
N VAL A 65 -8.37 3.12 -1.48
CA VAL A 65 -8.62 4.43 -2.13
C VAL A 65 -8.18 5.59 -1.23
N ARG A 66 -8.42 5.51 0.08
CA ARG A 66 -7.94 6.53 1.04
C ARG A 66 -6.41 6.62 1.07
N ALA A 67 -5.73 5.47 1.12
CA ALA A 67 -4.28 5.39 1.05
C ALA A 67 -3.75 6.04 -0.24
N LEU A 68 -4.28 5.64 -1.40
CA LEU A 68 -3.90 6.19 -2.70
C LEU A 68 -4.17 7.70 -2.78
N ARG A 69 -5.31 8.18 -2.25
CA ARG A 69 -5.60 9.61 -2.19
C ARG A 69 -4.54 10.38 -1.42
N GLY A 70 -4.04 9.82 -0.31
CA GLY A 70 -2.93 10.40 0.44
C GLY A 70 -1.65 10.51 -0.39
N LEU A 71 -1.33 9.47 -1.17
CA LEU A 71 -0.15 9.43 -2.03
C LEU A 71 -0.24 10.38 -3.23
N TYR A 72 -1.41 10.56 -3.83
CA TYR A 72 -1.60 11.53 -4.92
C TYR A 72 -1.70 12.97 -4.42
N ALA A 73 -2.09 13.18 -3.16
CA ALA A 73 -2.22 14.53 -2.60
C ALA A 73 -0.88 15.25 -2.41
N ARG A 74 0.23 14.52 -2.36
CA ARG A 74 1.57 15.09 -2.18
C ARG A 74 2.39 14.98 -3.47
N GLN A 75 2.99 16.08 -3.91
CA GLN A 75 3.75 16.11 -5.17
C GLN A 75 4.95 15.17 -5.18
N ASP A 76 5.63 15.03 -4.03
CA ASP A 76 6.81 14.17 -3.87
C ASP A 76 6.47 12.70 -4.12
N THR A 77 5.37 12.21 -3.57
CA THR A 77 4.93 10.82 -3.78
C THR A 77 4.22 10.63 -5.12
N ALA A 78 3.44 11.61 -5.57
CA ALA A 78 2.67 11.53 -6.82
C ALA A 78 3.57 11.33 -8.07
N ALA A 79 4.76 11.92 -8.08
CA ALA A 79 5.74 11.73 -9.17
C ALA A 79 6.16 10.26 -9.34
N HIS A 80 6.09 9.46 -8.28
CA HIS A 80 6.44 8.04 -8.31
C HIS A 80 5.24 7.12 -8.64
N MET A 81 4.04 7.68 -8.84
CA MET A 81 2.81 6.93 -9.08
C MET A 81 2.47 6.72 -10.56
N GLU A 82 3.26 7.28 -11.49
CA GLU A 82 2.93 7.24 -12.93
C GLU A 82 2.74 5.82 -13.48
N LEU A 83 3.66 4.91 -13.17
CA LEU A 83 3.60 3.51 -13.62
C LEU A 83 2.39 2.78 -13.01
N PHE A 84 2.06 3.07 -11.76
CA PHE A 84 0.89 2.51 -11.10
C PHE A 84 -0.40 3.03 -11.78
N THR A 85 -0.51 4.34 -12.00
CA THR A 85 -1.64 4.97 -12.71
C THR A 85 -1.85 4.38 -14.09
N GLY A 86 -0.76 4.18 -14.85
CA GLY A 86 -0.83 3.62 -16.20
C GLY A 86 -1.37 2.18 -16.22
N ARG A 87 -1.13 1.41 -15.15
CA ARG A 87 -1.50 0.00 -15.06
C ARG A 87 -2.92 -0.24 -14.52
N PHE A 88 -3.37 0.58 -13.58
CA PHE A 88 -4.63 0.38 -12.84
C PHE A 88 -5.67 1.47 -13.13
N LYS A 89 -5.65 2.02 -14.35
CA LYS A 89 -6.56 3.07 -14.82
C LYS A 89 -7.99 2.57 -14.99
#